data_AF-A0A2L1U0V7-F1
#
_entry.id   AF-A0A2L1U0V7-F1
#
_cell.length_a   1.000
_cell.length_b   1.000
_cell.length_c   1.000
_cell.angle_alpha   90.00
_cell.angle_beta   90.00
_cell.angle_gamma   90.00
#
_symmetry.space_group_name_H-M   'P 1'
#
loop_
_entity.id
_entity.type
_entity.pdbx_description
1 polymer ?
#
loop_
_entity_poly.entity_id
_entity_poly.type
_entity_poly.pdbx_seq_one_letter_code
_entity_poly.pdbx_strand_id
1 'polypeptide(L)'
;MNLNTEMKDGKPLKGSTVIKDTLNLKPGKEYVVAFEANNEGNWMFHCHDLHHASADMVTELKYTDYKTDFVPDPNAGNKPE
;
A
#
# COMPACT_ATOMS: atom_id res chain seq x y z
N MET A 1 0.73 8.60 -0.64
CA MET A 1 -0.48 8.06 -1.31
C MET A 1 -1.66 8.24 -0.36
N ASN A 2 -2.81 8.66 -0.86
CA ASN A 2 -4.04 8.77 -0.07
C ASN A 2 -5.07 7.78 -0.61
N LEU A 3 -5.52 6.84 0.23
CA LEU A 3 -6.52 5.83 -0.09
C LEU A 3 -7.91 6.41 0.18
N ASN A 4 -8.65 6.67 -0.89
CA ASN A 4 -10.09 6.85 -0.81
C ASN A 4 -10.75 5.48 -0.61
N THR A 5 -11.39 5.25 0.54
CA THR A 5 -12.13 4.01 0.78
C THR A 5 -13.53 4.13 0.20
N GLU A 6 -13.91 3.20 -0.66
CA GLU A 6 -15.21 3.22 -1.35
C GLU A 6 -16.18 2.22 -0.74
N MET A 7 -15.70 1.01 -0.43
CA MET A 7 -16.52 -0.08 0.09
C MET A 7 -15.83 -0.83 1.24
N LYS A 8 -16.66 -1.40 2.12
CA LYS A 8 -16.24 -2.34 3.16
C LYS A 8 -17.19 -3.52 3.19
N ASP A 9 -16.65 -4.73 3.13
CA ASP A 9 -17.41 -6.00 3.16
C ASP A 9 -18.56 -6.00 2.13
N GLY A 10 -18.26 -5.61 0.88
CA GLY A 10 -19.23 -5.52 -0.22
C GLY A 10 -20.28 -4.41 -0.11
N LYS A 11 -20.17 -3.52 0.88
CA LYS A 11 -21.12 -2.42 1.08
C LYS A 11 -20.45 -1.07 0.83
N PRO A 12 -21.04 -0.19 0.00
CA PRO A 12 -20.58 1.19 -0.13
C PRO A 12 -20.54 1.90 1.21
N LEU A 13 -19.48 2.67 1.44
CA LEU A 13 -19.40 3.56 2.59
C LEU A 13 -20.45 4.66 2.45
N LYS A 14 -21.08 5.03 3.57
CA LYS A 14 -22.12 6.06 3.63
C LYS A 14 -21.60 7.28 4.38
N GLY A 15 -21.99 8.45 3.92
CA GLY A 15 -21.58 9.73 4.51
C GLY A 15 -20.35 10.31 3.82
N SER A 16 -19.52 11.02 4.58
CA SER A 16 -18.31 11.66 4.05
C SER A 16 -17.28 10.63 3.57
N THR A 17 -16.57 10.98 2.51
CA THR A 17 -15.44 10.22 1.98
C THR A 17 -14.41 9.94 3.07
N VAL A 18 -13.97 8.69 3.17
CA VAL A 18 -12.93 8.27 4.11
C VAL A 18 -11.60 8.19 3.36
N ILE A 19 -10.75 9.18 3.57
CA ILE A 19 -9.40 9.25 3.00
C ILE A 19 -8.39 8.92 4.09
N LYS A 20 -7.57 7.89 3.88
CA LYS A 20 -6.56 7.43 4.84
C LYS A 20 -5.29 6.96 4.13
N ASP A 21 -4.17 6.95 4.84
CA ASP A 21 -2.94 6.30 4.40
C ASP A 21 -2.95 4.80 4.71
N THR A 22 -3.57 4.40 5.82
CA THR A 22 -3.59 3.04 6.36
C THR A 22 -5.01 2.61 6.73
N LEU A 23 -5.32 1.33 6.49
CA LEU A 23 -6.59 0.72 6.87
C LEU A 23 -6.36 -0.46 7.82
N ASN A 24 -7.16 -0.54 8.88
CA ASN A 24 -7.19 -1.71 9.75
C ASN A 24 -8.04 -2.82 9.12
N LEU A 25 -7.36 -3.77 8.48
CA LEU A 25 -7.94 -4.95 7.85
C LEU A 25 -8.03 -6.10 8.86
N LYS A 26 -9.25 -6.52 9.18
CA LYS A 26 -9.47 -7.68 10.07
C LYS A 26 -9.54 -8.98 9.25
N PRO A 27 -9.29 -10.15 9.87
CA PRO A 27 -9.44 -11.45 9.19
C PRO A 27 -10.82 -11.63 8.56
N GLY A 28 -10.86 -12.11 7.32
CA GLY A 28 -12.09 -12.34 6.55
C GLY A 28 -12.86 -11.08 6.16
N LYS A 29 -12.23 -9.89 6.30
CA LYS A 29 -12.80 -8.60 5.89
C LYS A 29 -12.19 -8.12 4.59
N GLU A 30 -12.91 -7.26 3.90
CA GLU A 30 -12.50 -6.72 2.61
C GLU A 30 -12.79 -5.21 2.54
N TYR A 31 -11.91 -4.47 1.87
CA TYR A 31 -12.12 -3.08 1.51
C TYR A 31 -11.83 -2.87 0.03
N VAL A 32 -12.59 -1.98 -0.59
CA VAL A 32 -12.26 -1.44 -1.93
C VAL A 32 -11.78 -0.01 -1.75
N VAL A 33 -10.60 0.26 -2.28
CA VAL A 33 -9.94 1.57 -2.22
C VAL A 33 -9.60 2.06 -3.62
N ALA A 34 -9.66 3.38 -3.80
CA ALA A 34 -9.15 4.09 -4.94
C ALA A 34 -8.06 5.07 -4.48
N PHE A 35 -7.07 5.33 -5.32
CA PHE A 35 -6.06 6.34 -5.08
C PHE A 35 -5.62 6.92 -6.43
N GLU A 36 -5.13 8.15 -6.40
CA GLU A 36 -4.58 8.79 -7.58
C GLU A 36 -3.10 8.43 -7.70
N ALA A 37 -2.74 7.77 -8.80
CA ALA A 37 -1.36 7.46 -9.15
C ALA A 37 -0.79 8.61 -10.01
N ASN A 38 -0.56 9.77 -9.41
CA ASN A 38 -0.04 10.97 -10.11
C ASN A 38 1.40 11.37 -9.74
N ASN A 39 2.17 10.46 -9.13
CA ASN A 39 3.57 10.71 -8.79
C ASN A 39 4.41 9.47 -9.13
N GLU A 40 5.08 9.51 -10.28
CA GLU A 40 5.84 8.40 -10.86
C GLU A 40 6.80 7.77 -9.84
N GLY A 41 6.80 6.43 -9.78
CA GLY A 41 7.65 5.72 -8.83
C GLY A 41 7.34 4.23 -8.74
N ASN A 42 8.15 3.49 -8.00
CA ASN A 42 7.77 2.17 -7.51
C ASN A 42 7.18 2.36 -6.11
N TRP A 43 5.93 1.96 -5.93
CA TRP A 43 5.20 2.13 -4.68
C TRP A 43 4.95 0.78 -4.03
N MET A 44 5.05 0.71 -2.71
CA MET A 44 4.79 -0.49 -1.93
C MET A 44 3.49 -0.35 -1.17
N PHE A 45 2.66 -1.39 -1.23
CA PHE A 45 1.63 -1.66 -0.24
C PHE A 45 2.16 -2.76 0.66
N HIS A 46 2.08 -2.56 1.97
CA HIS A 46 2.53 -3.54 2.95
C HIS A 46 1.67 -3.48 4.20
N CYS A 47 1.77 -4.51 5.02
CA CYS A 47 1.26 -4.41 6.38
C CYS A 47 2.13 -3.49 7.23
N HIS A 48 1.52 -2.66 8.05
CA HIS A 48 2.24 -1.93 9.09
C HIS A 48 2.54 -2.79 10.34
N ASP A 49 2.13 -4.06 10.33
CA ASP A 49 2.65 -5.07 11.25
C ASP A 49 3.86 -5.74 10.58
N LEU A 50 5.06 -5.41 11.07
CA LEU A 50 6.33 -5.84 10.48
C LEU A 50 6.46 -7.36 10.41
N HIS A 51 5.87 -8.09 11.36
CA HIS A 51 5.88 -9.55 11.31
C HIS A 51 5.07 -10.09 10.12
N HIS A 52 3.98 -9.43 9.75
CA HIS A 52 3.22 -9.81 8.57
C HIS A 52 3.87 -9.34 7.27
N ALA A 53 4.46 -8.14 7.25
CA ALA A 53 5.16 -7.63 6.07
C ALA A 53 6.38 -8.51 5.72
N SER A 54 7.17 -8.88 6.72
CA SER A 54 8.28 -9.83 6.61
C SER A 54 7.88 -11.25 6.22
N ALA A 55 6.61 -11.60 6.47
CA ALA A 55 5.99 -12.85 6.03
C ALA A 55 5.29 -12.70 4.66
N ASP A 56 5.82 -11.85 3.78
CA ASP A 56 5.35 -11.59 2.40
C ASP A 56 3.99 -10.88 2.26
N MET A 57 3.46 -10.23 3.31
CA MET A 57 2.26 -9.38 3.18
C MET A 57 2.59 -8.01 2.57
N VAL A 58 3.15 -8.06 1.36
CA VAL A 58 3.63 -6.93 0.56
C VAL A 58 3.15 -7.08 -0.89
N THR A 59 2.94 -5.96 -1.57
CA THR A 59 2.74 -5.93 -3.01
C THR A 59 3.26 -4.61 -3.58
N GLU A 60 3.67 -4.63 -4.85
CA GLU A 60 4.30 -3.51 -5.51
C GLU A 60 3.39 -2.97 -6.62
N LEU A 61 3.30 -1.65 -6.70
CA LEU A 61 2.73 -0.93 -7.82
C LEU A 61 3.87 -0.24 -8.57
N LYS A 62 3.99 -0.54 -9.86
CA LYS A 62 5.01 0.01 -10.74
C LYS A 62 4.37 0.80 -11.88
N TYR A 63 4.89 2.00 -12.10
CA TYR A 63 4.66 2.72 -13.34
C TYR A 63 5.46 2.04 -14.45
N THR A 64 4.82 1.77 -15.59
CA THR A 64 5.42 0.97 -16.68
C THR A 64 6.54 1.69 -17.42
N ASP A 65 6.52 3.02 -17.37
CA ASP A 65 7.45 3.94 -18.01
C ASP A 65 8.44 4.59 -17.02
N TYR A 66 8.35 4.25 -15.73
CA TYR A 66 9.28 4.74 -14.72
C TYR A 66 10.46 3.78 -14.52
N LYS A 67 11.67 4.35 -14.45
CA LYS A 67 12.87 3.63 -14.05
C LYS A 67 13.61 4.43 -12.99
N THR A 68 14.00 3.77 -11.91
CA THR A 68 14.83 4.37 -10.87
C THR A 68 16.31 4.19 -11.19
N ASP A 69 17.10 5.24 -10.98
CA ASP A 69 18.57 5.18 -10.96
C ASP A 69 19.12 4.85 -9.56
N PHE A 70 18.24 4.66 -8.57
CA PHE A 70 18.65 4.28 -7.23
C PHE A 70 19.25 2.87 -7.23
N VAL A 71 20.47 2.77 -6.69
CA VAL A 71 21.15 1.51 -6.43
C VAL A 71 21.29 1.37 -4.92
N PRO A 72 20.70 0.35 -4.29
CA PRO A 72 20.86 0.11 -2.85
C PRO A 72 22.34 -0.08 -2.49
N ASP A 73 22.82 0.61 -1.45
CA ASP A 73 24.16 0.35 -0.91
C ASP A 73 24.17 -1.02 -0.21
N PRO A 74 24.96 -1.99 -0.68
CA PRO A 74 25.02 -3.32 -0.06
C PRO A 74 25.57 -3.29 1.38
N ASN A 75 26.23 -2.20 1.79
CA ASN A 75 26.80 -2.04 3.13
C ASN A 75 25.92 -1.22 4.08
N ALA A 76 24.73 -0.77 3.64
CA ALA A 76 23.83 0.04 4.46
C ALA A 76 23.35 -0.67 5.74
N GLY A 77 23.51 -1.99 5.84
CA GLY A 77 23.10 -2.79 6.99
C GLY A 77 21.58 -2.93 7.14
N ASN A 78 20.80 -2.31 6.26
CA ASN A 78 19.36 -2.48 6.17
C ASN A 78 19.05 -3.92 5.79
N LYS A 79 18.19 -4.56 6.58
CA LYS A 79 17.59 -5.84 6.22
C LYS A 79 16.17 -5.52 5.73
N PRO A 80 15.72 -6.14 4.62
CA PRO A 80 14.29 -6.18 4.32
C PRO A 80 13.54 -6.62 5.58
N GLU A 81 12.33 -6.10 5.76
CA GLU A 81 11.44 -6.55 6.83
C GLU A 81 11.37 -8.08 6.84
#